data_AF-A0A261XV21-F1
#
_entry.id   AF-A0A261XV21-F1
#
_cell.length_a   1.000
_cell.length_b   1.000
_cell.length_c   1.000
_cell.angle_alpha   90.00
_cell.angle_beta   90.00
_cell.angle_gamma   90.00
#
_symmetry.space_group_name_H-M   'P 1'
#
loop_
_entity.id
_entity.type
_entity.pdbx_description
1 polymer ?
#
loop_
_entity_poly.entity_id
_entity_poly.type
_entity_poly.pdbx_seq_one_letter_code
_entity_poly.pdbx_strand_id
1 'polypeptide(L)'
;MSGFFAPQAGRSLRQFLATDPEIFPLMGVLGAMIGTAGYMLGHKRMSVTSESNVRMATNDARYPWQQAEPEEFAYRYHIYGDSKQPVVAAPSAIVQHSVEIQVPKGLAEKYPGIVS
;
A
#
# COMPACT_ATOMS: atom_id res chain seq x y z
N MET A 1 -4.27 0.25 54.17
CA MET A 1 -3.13 0.89 53.47
C MET A 1 -3.71 1.74 52.35
N SER A 2 -3.91 3.02 52.59
CA SER A 2 -4.51 3.98 51.65
C SER A 2 -3.43 4.55 50.73
N GLY A 3 -3.45 4.16 49.46
CA GLY A 3 -2.65 4.79 48.42
C GLY A 3 -3.25 6.14 48.03
N PHE A 4 -2.56 7.21 48.37
CA PHE A 4 -2.88 8.58 47.94
C PHE A 4 -2.46 8.76 46.48
N PHE A 5 -3.34 8.46 45.53
CA PHE A 5 -3.28 9.12 44.22
C PHE A 5 -4.08 10.42 44.34
N ALA A 6 -3.40 11.49 44.73
CA ALA A 6 -3.95 12.84 44.61
C ALA A 6 -4.02 13.19 43.11
N PRO A 7 -5.16 13.62 42.57
CA PRO A 7 -5.18 14.26 41.27
C PRO A 7 -4.40 15.58 41.41
N GLN A 8 -3.18 15.62 40.89
CA GLN A 8 -2.41 16.86 40.76
C GLN A 8 -3.28 17.84 39.96
N ALA A 9 -3.75 18.90 40.63
CA ALA A 9 -4.42 20.00 39.97
C ALA A 9 -3.45 20.57 38.92
N GLY A 10 -3.81 20.44 37.64
CA GLY A 10 -2.90 20.75 36.53
C GLY A 10 -2.42 22.18 36.60
N ARG A 11 -1.12 22.38 36.87
CA ARG A 11 -0.46 23.66 36.62
C ARG A 11 -0.64 24.01 35.15
N SER A 12 -1.01 25.25 34.87
CA SER A 12 -1.09 25.71 33.48
C SER A 12 0.26 25.52 32.79
N LEU A 13 0.24 25.14 31.51
CA LEU A 13 1.45 24.93 30.70
C LEU A 13 2.43 26.11 30.78
N ARG A 14 1.89 27.33 30.84
CA ARG A 14 2.66 28.56 31.02
C ARG A 14 3.36 28.64 32.38
N GLN A 15 2.68 28.19 33.43
CA GLN A 15 3.24 28.16 34.79
C GLN A 15 4.26 27.04 34.94
N PHE A 16 4.06 25.90 34.27
CA PHE A 16 5.07 24.83 34.19
C PHE A 16 6.34 25.34 33.48
N LEU A 17 6.21 26.00 32.33
CA LEU A 17 7.33 26.59 31.58
C LEU A 17 8.05 27.74 32.32
N ALA A 18 7.35 28.46 33.19
CA ALA A 18 7.92 29.61 33.91
C ALA A 18 8.55 29.27 35.26
N THR A 19 8.19 28.14 35.88
CA THR A 19 8.59 27.84 37.26
C THR A 19 9.94 27.13 37.33
N ASP A 20 10.23 26.21 36.40
CA ASP A 20 11.40 25.33 36.53
C ASP A 20 12.35 25.47 35.33
N PRO A 21 13.56 26.05 35.52
CA PRO A 21 14.53 26.24 34.43
C PRO A 21 15.09 24.92 33.87
N GLU A 22 14.87 23.80 34.56
CA GLU A 22 15.27 22.45 34.14
C GLU A 22 14.41 21.89 33.00
N ILE A 23 13.25 22.50 32.72
CA ILE A 23 12.35 22.06 31.65
C ILE A 23 12.88 22.45 30.26
N PHE A 24 13.67 23.53 30.15
CA PHE A 24 14.22 23.99 28.87
C PHE A 24 15.08 22.95 28.13
N PRO A 25 16.05 22.25 28.75
CA PRO A 25 16.79 21.18 28.07
C PRO A 25 15.89 20.00 27.66
N LEU A 26 14.91 19.63 28.49
CA LEU A 26 13.92 18.59 28.17
C LEU A 26 13.10 18.95 26.93
N MET A 27 12.62 20.21 26.85
CA MET A 27 11.91 20.73 25.68
C MET A 27 12.80 20.76 24.43
N GLY A 28 14.10 21.04 24.60
CA GLY A 28 15.08 20.98 23.51
C GLY A 28 15.22 19.58 22.92
N VAL A 29 15.39 18.55 23.76
CA VAL A 29 15.51 17.15 23.30
C VAL A 29 14.21 16.67 22.67
N LEU A 30 13.06 16.95 23.29
CA LEU A 30 11.75 16.56 22.76
C LEU A 30 11.47 17.25 21.41
N GLY A 31 11.76 18.55 21.31
CA GLY A 31 11.63 19.32 20.08
C GLY A 31 12.55 18.79 18.98
N ALA A 32 13.78 18.41 19.32
CA ALA A 32 14.70 17.78 18.36
C ALA A 32 14.15 16.44 17.85
N MET A 33 13.67 15.55 18.73
CA MET A 33 13.11 14.26 18.32
C MET A 33 11.88 14.42 17.41
N ILE A 34 10.91 15.25 17.82
CA ILE A 34 9.68 15.48 17.06
C ILE A 34 9.99 16.23 15.75
N GLY A 35 10.91 17.19 15.79
CA GLY A 35 11.35 17.94 14.61
C GLY A 35 12.05 17.06 13.59
N THR A 36 12.97 16.19 14.01
CA THR A 36 13.66 15.25 13.11
C THR A 36 12.69 14.20 12.56
N ALA A 37 11.83 13.62 13.39
CA ALA A 37 10.81 12.68 12.93
C ALA A 37 9.84 13.34 11.94
N GLY A 38 9.37 14.55 12.24
CA GLY A 38 8.52 15.34 11.37
C GLY A 38 9.22 15.75 10.07
N TYR A 39 10.51 16.10 10.13
CA TYR A 39 11.32 16.42 8.95
C TYR A 39 11.51 15.18 8.07
N MET A 40 11.84 14.02 8.63
CA MET A 40 11.96 12.79 7.87
C MET A 40 10.63 12.35 7.27
N LEU A 41 9.53 12.52 8.00
CA LEU A 41 8.17 12.22 7.56
C LEU A 41 7.67 13.18 6.48
N GLY A 42 8.03 14.46 6.54
CA GLY A 42 7.67 15.45 5.51
C GLY A 42 8.57 15.38 4.28
N HIS A 43 9.86 15.10 4.47
CA HIS A 43 10.84 15.01 3.38
C HIS A 43 10.68 13.73 2.56
N LYS A 44 10.27 12.63 3.20
CA LYS A 44 9.86 11.42 2.49
C LYS A 44 8.35 11.42 2.40
N ARG A 45 7.78 11.74 1.23
CA ARG A 45 6.40 11.36 0.92
C ARG A 45 6.24 9.89 1.30
N MET A 46 5.56 9.60 2.41
CA MET A 46 5.05 8.27 2.68
C MET A 46 4.02 8.00 1.59
N SER A 47 4.52 7.54 0.44
CA SER A 47 3.69 6.83 -0.51
C SER A 47 3.16 5.65 0.27
N VAL A 48 1.90 5.73 0.69
CA VAL A 48 1.11 4.58 1.10
C VAL A 48 1.29 3.56 -0.02
N THR A 49 2.19 2.61 0.18
CA THR A 49 2.48 1.58 -0.80
C THR A 49 1.44 0.49 -0.59
N SER A 50 0.23 0.79 -1.08
CA SER A 50 -0.59 -0.27 -1.63
C SER A 50 0.12 -0.67 -2.93
N GLU A 51 0.83 -1.80 -2.91
CA GLU A 51 1.35 -2.49 -4.11
C GLU A 51 2.47 -1.75 -4.90
N SER A 52 3.69 -1.62 -4.35
CA SER A 52 4.82 -1.03 -5.12
C SER A 52 5.49 -1.97 -6.13
N ASN A 53 5.08 -3.24 -6.27
CA ASN A 53 5.71 -4.13 -7.26
C ASN A 53 5.21 -3.86 -8.68
N VAL A 54 4.02 -3.26 -8.84
CA VAL A 54 3.41 -2.95 -10.14
C VAL A 54 2.94 -1.49 -10.14
N ARG A 55 3.72 -0.59 -10.75
CA ARG A 55 3.23 0.78 -10.97
C ARG A 55 2.17 0.76 -12.06
N MET A 56 0.92 1.03 -11.67
CA MET A 56 -0.18 1.26 -12.62
C MET A 56 0.18 2.43 -13.54
N ALA A 57 -0.32 2.41 -14.78
CA ALA A 57 -0.07 3.48 -15.75
C ALA A 57 -0.44 4.85 -15.16
N THR A 58 0.42 5.85 -15.37
CA THR A 58 0.25 7.20 -14.77
C THR A 58 -0.71 8.07 -15.58
N ASN A 59 -0.96 7.74 -16.85
CA ASN A 59 -1.81 8.54 -17.76
C ASN A 59 -3.29 8.15 -17.67
N ASP A 60 -4.16 8.89 -18.37
CA ASP A 60 -5.64 8.87 -18.41
C ASP A 60 -6.32 7.48 -18.56
N ALA A 61 -5.55 6.41 -18.73
CA ALA A 61 -6.00 5.03 -18.78
C ALA A 61 -5.73 4.21 -17.51
N ARG A 62 -5.38 4.86 -16.37
CA ARG A 62 -5.13 4.18 -15.09
C ARG A 62 -6.33 3.32 -14.64
N TYR A 63 -7.53 3.82 -14.88
CA TYR A 63 -8.77 3.18 -14.50
C TYR A 63 -9.63 2.97 -15.74
N PRO A 64 -9.74 1.74 -16.27
CA PRO A 64 -10.44 1.49 -17.53
C PRO A 64 -11.91 1.94 -17.52
N TRP A 65 -12.57 1.91 -16.37
CA TRP A 65 -13.96 2.36 -16.20
C TRP A 65 -14.16 3.88 -16.18
N GLN A 66 -13.08 4.68 -16.16
CA GLN A 66 -13.18 6.15 -16.19
C GLN A 66 -13.08 6.73 -17.60
N GLN A 67 -12.79 5.91 -18.61
CA GLN A 67 -12.72 6.35 -20.00
C GLN A 67 -14.13 6.43 -20.59
N ALA A 68 -14.39 7.48 -21.39
CA ALA A 68 -15.72 7.73 -21.98
C ALA A 68 -16.13 6.63 -22.98
N GLU A 69 -15.17 6.03 -23.68
CA GLU A 69 -15.35 4.87 -24.56
C GLU A 69 -14.17 3.90 -24.40
N PRO A 70 -14.23 2.95 -23.45
CA PRO A 70 -13.14 2.00 -23.26
C PRO A 70 -13.20 0.90 -24.31
N GLU A 71 -12.22 0.87 -25.23
CA GLU A 71 -12.01 -0.24 -26.17
C GLU A 71 -11.52 -1.52 -25.44
N GLU A 72 -10.86 -1.34 -24.29
CA GLU A 72 -10.21 -2.43 -23.55
C GLU A 72 -10.38 -2.22 -22.03
N PHE A 73 -10.98 -3.20 -21.37
CA PHE A 73 -11.22 -3.17 -19.91
C PHE A 73 -10.06 -3.73 -19.08
N ALA A 74 -8.97 -4.13 -19.73
CA ALA A 74 -7.79 -4.65 -19.05
C ALA A 74 -7.03 -3.52 -18.35
N TYR A 75 -6.57 -3.79 -17.12
CA TYR A 75 -5.66 -2.89 -16.43
C TYR A 75 -4.33 -2.80 -17.17
N ARG A 76 -3.68 -1.65 -17.09
CA ARG A 76 -2.43 -1.36 -17.77
C ARG A 76 -1.35 -0.97 -16.76
N TYR A 77 -0.14 -1.52 -16.91
CA TYR A 77 0.94 -1.35 -15.94
C TYR A 77 2.30 -1.14 -16.60
N HIS A 78 3.25 -0.59 -15.83
CA HIS A 78 4.65 -0.51 -16.22
C HIS A 78 5.39 -1.77 -15.76
N ILE A 79 6.08 -2.44 -16.68
CA ILE A 79 6.95 -3.56 -16.34
C ILE A 79 8.05 -3.05 -15.39
N TYR A 80 8.31 -3.79 -14.32
CA TYR A 80 9.26 -3.42 -13.25
C TYR A 80 8.97 -2.09 -12.55
N GLY A 81 7.77 -1.52 -12.76
CA GLY A 81 7.40 -0.24 -12.21
C GLY A 81 8.19 0.95 -12.76
N ASP A 82 8.91 0.82 -13.87
CA ASP A 82 9.64 1.95 -14.47
C ASP A 82 8.71 2.81 -15.35
N SER A 83 8.55 4.09 -15.03
CA SER A 83 7.66 5.01 -15.77
C SER A 83 8.18 5.37 -17.16
N LYS A 84 9.44 5.04 -17.46
CA LYS A 84 10.03 5.23 -18.80
C LYS A 84 9.74 4.06 -19.75
N GLN A 85 9.29 2.93 -19.21
CA GLN A 85 9.00 1.74 -20.00
C GLN A 85 7.58 1.83 -20.59
N PRO A 86 7.36 1.21 -21.77
CA PRO A 86 6.04 1.17 -22.38
C PRO A 86 5.03 0.50 -21.44
N VAL A 87 3.81 1.01 -21.49
CA VAL A 87 2.68 0.49 -20.72
C VAL A 87 2.20 -0.80 -21.38
N VAL A 88 2.04 -1.87 -20.59
CA VAL A 88 1.61 -3.19 -21.07
C VAL A 88 0.27 -3.56 -20.47
N ALA A 89 -0.58 -4.23 -21.27
CA ALA A 89 -1.87 -4.74 -20.82
C ALA A 89 -1.68 -5.92 -19.87
N ALA A 90 -2.50 -5.98 -18.82
CA ALA A 90 -2.55 -7.13 -17.93
C ALA A 90 -2.96 -8.39 -18.72
N PRO A 91 -2.33 -9.54 -18.47
CA PRO A 91 -2.79 -10.79 -19.05
C PRO A 91 -4.26 -11.03 -18.64
N SER A 92 -5.04 -11.60 -19.55
CA SER A 92 -6.45 -11.92 -19.26
C SER A 92 -6.55 -12.87 -18.06
N ALA A 93 -7.55 -12.66 -17.22
CA ALA A 93 -7.76 -13.48 -16.02
C ALA A 93 -8.15 -14.94 -16.32
N ILE A 94 -8.38 -15.28 -17.59
CA ILE A 94 -8.75 -16.62 -18.04
C ILE A 94 -7.51 -17.26 -18.69
N VAL A 95 -6.84 -18.12 -17.95
CA VAL A 95 -5.78 -18.98 -18.48
C VAL A 95 -6.36 -20.37 -18.70
N GLN A 96 -6.72 -20.68 -19.95
CA GLN A 96 -7.18 -22.02 -20.32
C GLN A 96 -5.96 -22.90 -20.61
N HIS A 97 -5.75 -23.92 -19.79
CA HIS A 97 -4.75 -24.95 -20.05
C HIS A 97 -5.44 -26.17 -20.68
N SER A 98 -5.23 -26.41 -21.97
CA SER A 98 -5.61 -27.66 -22.63
C SER A 98 -4.40 -28.58 -22.64
N VAL A 99 -4.57 -29.80 -22.11
CA VAL A 99 -3.52 -30.83 -22.11
C VAL A 99 -4.02 -31.99 -22.97
N GLU A 100 -3.27 -32.30 -24.03
CA GLU A 100 -3.53 -33.47 -24.87
C GLU A 100 -3.03 -34.73 -24.14
N ILE A 101 -3.97 -35.50 -23.59
CA ILE A 101 -3.69 -36.80 -22.99
C ILE A 101 -3.96 -37.92 -24.00
N GLN A 102 -3.00 -38.82 -24.20
CA GLN A 102 -3.24 -40.05 -24.95
C GLN A 102 -4.09 -41.00 -24.08
N VAL A 103 -5.41 -40.95 -24.24
CA VAL A 103 -6.33 -41.81 -23.49
C VAL A 103 -6.36 -43.21 -24.14
N PRO A 104 -5.98 -44.29 -23.42
CA PRO A 104 -6.17 -45.64 -23.92
C PRO A 104 -7.67 -45.93 -24.06
N LYS A 105 -8.07 -46.59 -25.16
CA LYS A 105 -9.47 -46.74 -25.59
C LYS A 105 -10.46 -47.17 -24.50
N GLY A 106 -10.04 -48.02 -23.57
CA GLY A 106 -10.89 -48.50 -22.47
C GLY A 106 -11.22 -47.46 -21.39
N LEU A 107 -10.48 -46.36 -21.27
CA LEU A 107 -10.80 -45.27 -20.33
C LEU A 107 -11.77 -44.24 -20.93
N ALA A 108 -11.74 -44.05 -22.26
CA ALA A 108 -12.63 -43.14 -22.96
C ALA A 108 -14.10 -43.59 -22.86
N GLU A 109 -14.36 -44.90 -22.92
CA GLU A 109 -15.70 -45.47 -22.77
C GLU A 109 -16.26 -45.32 -21.35
N LYS A 110 -15.39 -45.22 -20.34
CA LYS A 110 -15.78 -45.13 -18.91
C LYS A 110 -16.11 -43.70 -18.47
N TYR A 111 -15.55 -42.68 -19.12
CA TYR A 111 -15.73 -41.27 -18.75
C TYR A 111 -15.94 -40.36 -19.98
N PRO A 112 -17.13 -40.40 -20.60
CA PRO A 112 -17.39 -39.68 -21.85
C PRO A 112 -17.40 -38.14 -21.72
N GLY A 113 -17.49 -37.58 -20.50
CA GLY A 113 -17.57 -36.13 -20.26
C GLY A 113 -16.23 -35.40 -20.10
N ILE A 114 -15.09 -36.09 -20.21
CA ILE A 114 -13.74 -35.53 -19.97
C ILE A 114 -12.97 -35.32 -21.29
N VAL A 115 -13.47 -35.83 -22.41
CA VAL A 115 -12.76 -35.89 -23.71
C VAL A 115 -13.42 -34.99 -24.77
N SER A 116 -13.82 -33.78 -24.39
CA SER A 116 -14.34 -32.76 -25.31
C SER A 116 -13.33 -31.64 -25.55
#